data_AF-A0A7V2TT72-F1
#
_entry.id   AF-A0A7V2TT72-F1
#
_cell.length_a   1.000
_cell.length_b   1.000
_cell.length_c   1.000
_cell.angle_alpha   90.00
_cell.angle_beta   90.00
_cell.angle_gamma   90.00
#
_symmetry.space_group_name_H-M   'P 1'
#
loop_
_entity.id
_entity.type
_entity.pdbx_description
1 polymer ?
#
loop_
_entity_poly.entity_id
_entity_poly.type
_entity_poly.pdbx_seq_one_letter_code
_entity_poly.pdbx_strand_id
1 'polypeptide(L)'
;MGVVTFTNRPDKYRYKPDFIEIDIKYERIPLPPSYKKPASKPVSSIRSRPIQVKDEELVNLVREYARYYGVDESLVYAVIHAESGFNPKAVSPAGACGLMQLMPGTAAEMGVADIFDPAQNIAGGVQYLSKMLKLFGKKDLALAAYNAGPENVKRYNGIPPFAETIQYVYIVKKLEEGYRSGTRSAGGKLVRVAGVRPVHSLSDRPAQGKYMVEFHSGLVQPADNVIDKESYWFLEYGNRIYPVRKDMVKTVRKTS
;
A
#
# COMPACT_ATOMS: atom_id res chain seq x y z
N MET A 1 15.69 12.67 -27.15
CA MET A 1 15.75 13.61 -26.01
C MET A 1 14.33 13.98 -25.62
N GLY A 2 14.04 14.15 -24.33
CA GLY A 2 12.79 14.71 -23.84
C GLY A 2 13.07 15.99 -23.05
N VAL A 3 12.08 16.86 -22.89
CA VAL A 3 12.15 18.01 -21.98
C VAL A 3 11.03 17.82 -20.96
N VAL A 4 11.37 17.88 -19.67
CA VAL A 4 10.37 17.98 -18.60
C VAL A 4 10.45 19.38 -18.03
N THR A 5 9.33 20.10 -18.13
CA THR A 5 9.18 21.43 -17.55
C THR A 5 8.61 21.30 -16.14
N PHE A 6 9.29 21.89 -15.17
CA PHE A 6 8.85 21.96 -13.79
C PHE A 6 8.59 23.40 -13.40
N THR A 7 7.41 23.67 -12.84
CA THR A 7 7.06 25.00 -12.34
C THR A 7 6.75 24.94 -10.85
N ASN A 8 7.18 25.96 -10.10
CA ASN A 8 6.83 26.08 -8.67
C ASN A 8 5.38 26.54 -8.46
N ARG A 9 4.72 26.98 -9.54
CA ARG A 9 3.35 27.48 -9.58
C ARG A 9 2.73 27.17 -10.94
N PRO A 10 1.40 27.03 -11.04
CA PRO A 10 0.73 26.89 -12.33
C PRO A 10 1.05 28.04 -13.30
N ASP A 11 1.17 27.74 -14.59
CA ASP A 11 1.63 28.66 -15.65
C ASP A 11 0.88 30.00 -15.72
N LYS A 12 -0.40 30.02 -15.32
CA LYS A 12 -1.17 31.27 -15.27
C LYS A 12 -0.60 32.31 -14.30
N TYR A 13 0.33 31.94 -13.42
CA TYR A 13 1.04 32.86 -12.54
C TYR A 13 2.44 33.22 -13.06
N ARG A 14 2.76 32.93 -14.32
CA ARG A 14 4.06 33.20 -14.96
C ARG A 14 4.52 34.65 -14.92
N TYR A 15 3.59 35.59 -14.81
CA TYR A 15 3.86 37.01 -14.68
C TYR A 15 4.22 37.44 -13.25
N LYS A 16 4.12 36.55 -12.25
CA LYS A 16 4.52 36.86 -10.87
C LYS A 16 6.04 36.81 -10.73
N PRO A 17 6.65 37.74 -9.97
CA PRO A 17 8.11 37.83 -9.88
C PRO A 17 8.78 36.63 -9.21
N ASP A 18 8.01 35.79 -8.51
CA ASP A 18 8.47 34.57 -7.85
C ASP A 18 8.03 33.27 -8.58
N PHE A 19 7.54 33.39 -9.81
CA PHE A 19 7.31 32.23 -10.68
C PHE A 19 8.64 31.68 -11.19
N ILE A 20 8.84 30.38 -11.00
CA ILE A 20 10.04 29.66 -11.41
C ILE A 20 9.57 28.54 -12.33
N GLU A 21 10.07 28.56 -13.56
CA GLU A 21 9.94 27.48 -14.54
C GLU A 21 11.33 26.97 -14.90
N ILE A 22 11.50 25.66 -14.83
CA ILE A 22 12.77 25.00 -15.09
C ILE A 22 12.51 23.92 -16.14
N ASP A 23 13.04 24.15 -17.33
CA ASP A 23 13.09 23.16 -18.39
C ASP A 23 14.28 22.23 -18.19
N ILE A 24 14.01 20.99 -17.83
CA ILE A 24 15.04 19.96 -17.69
C ILE A 24 15.02 19.12 -18.95
N LYS A 25 16.00 19.38 -19.83
CA LYS A 25 16.26 18.54 -21.00
C LYS A 25 16.98 17.27 -20.53
N TYR A 26 16.48 16.11 -20.95
CA TYR A 26 17.11 14.83 -20.65
C TYR A 26 17.25 13.95 -21.89
N GLU A 27 18.32 13.16 -21.88
CA GLU A 27 18.59 12.15 -22.88
C GLU A 27 18.60 10.77 -22.24
N ARG A 28 18.25 9.75 -23.03
CA ARG A 28 18.35 8.36 -22.57
C ARG A 28 19.84 8.03 -22.44
N ILE A 29 20.29 7.69 -21.24
CA ILE A 29 21.70 7.37 -20.97
C ILE A 29 22.11 6.13 -21.79
N PRO A 30 23.07 6.23 -22.73
CA PRO A 30 23.58 5.07 -23.44
C PRO A 30 24.46 4.26 -22.48
N LEU A 31 24.12 2.98 -22.29
CA LEU A 31 24.91 2.06 -21.47
C LEU A 31 26.12 1.55 -22.29
N PRO A 32 27.32 1.42 -21.70
CA PRO A 32 28.48 0.91 -22.41
C PRO A 32 28.28 -0.57 -22.81
N PRO A 33 28.81 -1.03 -23.96
CA PRO A 33 28.65 -2.42 -24.41
C PRO A 33 29.17 -3.47 -23.41
N SER A 34 30.09 -3.05 -22.54
CA SER A 34 30.70 -3.85 -21.47
C SER A 34 29.91 -3.83 -20.15
N TYR A 35 28.79 -3.09 -20.05
CA TYR A 35 27.93 -3.14 -18.87
C TYR A 35 27.24 -4.50 -18.79
N LYS A 36 27.75 -5.38 -17.93
CA LYS A 36 26.99 -6.54 -17.47
C LYS A 36 26.23 -6.12 -16.23
N LYS A 37 24.88 -6.13 -16.34
CA LYS A 37 23.96 -6.02 -15.21
C LYS A 37 24.52 -6.87 -14.06
N PRO A 38 24.79 -6.30 -12.87
CA PRO A 38 25.13 -7.12 -11.71
C PRO A 38 24.03 -8.16 -11.55
N ALA A 39 24.39 -9.40 -11.23
CA ALA A 39 23.38 -10.35 -10.82
C ALA A 39 22.72 -9.79 -9.56
N SER A 40 21.60 -9.08 -9.73
CA SER A 40 20.58 -8.99 -8.71
C SER A 40 20.36 -10.44 -8.34
N LYS A 41 20.74 -10.84 -7.12
CA LYS A 41 20.15 -12.07 -6.56
C LYS A 41 18.67 -11.90 -6.82
N PRO A 42 18.02 -12.78 -7.61
CA PRO A 42 16.58 -12.70 -7.72
C PRO A 42 16.09 -12.69 -6.28
N VAL A 43 15.26 -11.70 -5.93
CA VAL A 43 14.43 -11.83 -4.73
C VAL A 43 13.78 -13.20 -4.90
N SER A 44 14.25 -14.18 -4.14
CA SER A 44 14.05 -15.59 -4.44
C SER A 44 12.55 -15.83 -4.38
N SER A 45 11.96 -16.00 -5.56
CA SER A 45 10.53 -16.18 -5.82
C SER A 45 9.59 -15.22 -5.08
N ILE A 46 9.43 -13.99 -5.60
CA ILE A 46 8.07 -13.43 -5.59
C ILE A 46 7.25 -14.42 -6.42
N ARG A 47 6.37 -15.20 -5.78
CA ARG A 47 5.43 -16.03 -6.53
C ARG A 47 4.46 -15.09 -7.22
N SER A 48 4.81 -14.65 -8.43
CA SER A 48 3.91 -13.96 -9.36
C SER A 48 2.83 -14.89 -9.94
N ARG A 49 2.68 -16.09 -9.36
CA ARG A 49 1.61 -17.03 -9.67
C ARG A 49 0.51 -16.84 -8.63
N PRO A 50 -0.76 -16.70 -9.04
CA PRO A 50 -1.89 -16.67 -8.12
C PRO A 50 -1.84 -17.82 -7.12
N ILE A 51 -2.08 -17.50 -5.84
CA ILE A 51 -2.33 -18.51 -4.81
C ILE A 51 -3.81 -18.87 -4.87
N GLN A 52 -4.12 -20.17 -4.79
CA GLN A 52 -5.49 -20.60 -4.57
C GLN A 52 -5.89 -20.29 -3.13
N VAL A 53 -6.88 -19.42 -2.97
CA VAL A 53 -7.53 -19.15 -1.69
C VAL A 53 -8.56 -20.26 -1.45
N LYS A 54 -8.40 -21.02 -0.37
CA LYS A 54 -9.31 -22.12 0.02
C LYS A 54 -10.23 -21.77 1.18
N ASP A 55 -9.96 -20.64 1.81
CA ASP A 55 -10.72 -20.12 2.91
C ASP A 55 -12.03 -19.54 2.36
N GLU A 56 -13.14 -20.25 2.59
CA GLU A 56 -14.46 -19.86 2.09
C GLU A 56 -14.95 -18.56 2.74
N GLU A 57 -14.60 -18.34 4.00
CA GLU A 57 -14.92 -17.10 4.71
C GLU A 57 -14.19 -15.93 4.06
N LEU A 58 -12.88 -16.07 3.82
CA LEU A 58 -12.11 -15.05 3.11
C LEU A 58 -12.67 -14.76 1.71
N VAL A 59 -13.02 -15.81 0.96
CA VAL A 59 -13.61 -15.66 -0.38
C VAL A 59 -14.93 -14.89 -0.33
N ASN A 60 -15.77 -15.18 0.65
CA ASN A 60 -17.05 -14.50 0.84
C ASN A 60 -16.83 -13.03 1.25
N LEU A 61 -15.91 -12.74 2.17
CA LEU A 61 -15.55 -11.39 2.57
C LEU A 61 -15.01 -10.56 1.39
N VAL A 62 -14.10 -11.13 0.58
CA VAL A 62 -13.58 -10.46 -0.62
C VAL A 62 -14.72 -10.19 -1.59
N ARG A 63 -15.57 -11.17 -1.89
CA ARG A 63 -16.72 -11.00 -2.80
C ARG A 63 -17.67 -9.90 -2.31
N GLU A 64 -18.00 -9.92 -1.02
CA GLU A 64 -18.93 -8.98 -0.40
C GLU A 64 -18.41 -7.54 -0.50
N TYR A 65 -17.19 -7.29 -0.01
CA TYR A 65 -16.64 -5.94 0.03
C TYR A 65 -16.18 -5.44 -1.34
N ALA A 66 -15.69 -6.31 -2.22
CA ALA A 66 -15.40 -5.98 -3.62
C ALA A 66 -16.68 -5.47 -4.32
N ARG A 67 -17.79 -6.19 -4.15
CA ARG A 67 -19.10 -5.79 -4.70
C ARG A 67 -19.59 -4.48 -4.07
N TYR A 68 -19.52 -4.36 -2.74
CA TYR A 68 -20.02 -3.19 -2.02
C TYR A 68 -19.29 -1.90 -2.44
N TYR A 69 -17.96 -1.96 -2.62
CA TYR A 69 -17.15 -0.79 -2.97
C TYR A 69 -16.88 -0.63 -4.47
N GLY A 70 -17.39 -1.53 -5.31
CA GLY A 70 -17.25 -1.48 -6.77
C GLY A 70 -15.82 -1.71 -7.24
N VAL A 71 -15.12 -2.70 -6.68
CA VAL A 71 -13.75 -3.08 -7.03
C VAL A 71 -13.76 -4.51 -7.59
N ASP A 72 -12.97 -4.80 -8.62
CA ASP A 72 -12.81 -6.16 -9.14
C ASP A 72 -12.25 -7.11 -8.06
N GLU A 73 -12.90 -8.26 -7.82
CA GLU A 73 -12.40 -9.28 -6.89
C GLU A 73 -10.96 -9.71 -7.20
N SER A 74 -10.63 -9.87 -8.49
CA SER A 74 -9.28 -10.22 -8.93
C SER A 74 -8.22 -9.20 -8.49
N LEU A 75 -8.59 -7.93 -8.42
CA LEU A 75 -7.70 -6.87 -7.96
C LEU A 75 -7.54 -6.92 -6.44
N VAL A 76 -8.64 -7.17 -5.69
CA VAL A 76 -8.58 -7.34 -4.23
C VAL A 76 -7.69 -8.52 -3.85
N TYR A 77 -7.85 -9.68 -4.49
CA TYR A 77 -6.96 -10.84 -4.28
C TYR A 77 -5.51 -10.53 -4.61
N ALA A 78 -5.26 -9.79 -5.70
CA ALA A 78 -3.91 -9.40 -6.10
C ALA A 78 -3.23 -8.49 -5.06
N VAL A 79 -3.99 -7.54 -4.50
CA VAL A 79 -3.51 -6.67 -3.42
C VAL A 79 -3.24 -7.47 -2.15
N ILE A 80 -4.19 -8.27 -1.65
CA ILE A 80 -3.98 -9.11 -0.44
C ILE A 80 -2.75 -10.00 -0.59
N HIS A 81 -2.57 -10.61 -1.77
CA HIS A 81 -1.42 -11.44 -2.05
C HIS A 81 -0.12 -10.63 -2.01
N ALA A 82 -0.05 -9.49 -2.70
CA ALA A 82 1.14 -8.66 -2.73
C ALA A 82 1.51 -8.11 -1.33
N GLU A 83 0.50 -7.77 -0.52
CA GLU A 83 0.66 -7.14 0.79
C GLU A 83 1.07 -8.14 1.89
N SER A 84 0.31 -9.23 2.04
CA SER A 84 0.46 -10.14 3.20
C SER A 84 0.70 -11.59 2.81
N GLY A 85 0.56 -11.94 1.53
CA GLY A 85 0.49 -13.34 1.11
C GLY A 85 -0.66 -14.09 1.78
N PHE A 86 -1.77 -13.42 2.08
CA PHE A 86 -2.93 -13.94 2.81
C PHE A 86 -2.71 -14.24 4.31
N ASN A 87 -1.71 -13.62 4.94
CA ASN A 87 -1.52 -13.72 6.38
C ASN A 87 -2.31 -12.62 7.13
N PRO A 88 -3.40 -12.94 7.87
CA PRO A 88 -4.18 -11.93 8.59
C PRO A 88 -3.45 -11.33 9.79
N LYS A 89 -2.34 -11.92 10.23
CA LYS A 89 -1.51 -11.41 11.33
C LYS A 89 -0.24 -10.71 10.85
N ALA A 90 -0.14 -10.42 9.56
CA ALA A 90 1.01 -9.75 8.96
C ALA A 90 1.23 -8.36 9.59
N VAL A 91 2.48 -8.06 9.96
CA VAL A 91 2.91 -6.72 10.40
C VAL A 91 4.19 -6.34 9.65
N SER A 92 4.17 -5.21 8.94
CA SER A 92 5.38 -4.70 8.30
C SER A 92 6.27 -3.95 9.30
N PRO A 93 7.57 -3.78 9.00
CA PRO A 93 8.45 -2.91 9.79
C PRO A 93 7.96 -1.46 9.93
N ALA A 94 7.05 -1.02 9.04
CA ALA A 94 6.44 0.30 9.08
C ALA A 94 5.23 0.42 9.99
N GLY A 95 4.74 -0.70 10.53
CA GLY A 95 3.50 -0.77 11.31
C GLY A 95 2.24 -1.02 10.47
N ALA A 96 2.36 -1.36 9.19
CA ALA A 96 1.21 -1.77 8.38
C ALA A 96 0.72 -3.16 8.80
N CYS A 97 -0.59 -3.36 8.94
CA CYS A 97 -1.14 -4.56 9.57
C CYS A 97 -2.22 -5.27 8.75
N GLY A 98 -2.27 -6.59 8.92
CA GLY A 98 -3.32 -7.47 8.42
C GLY A 98 -3.20 -7.80 6.92
N LEU A 99 -4.28 -8.37 6.38
CA LEU A 99 -4.36 -8.92 5.03
C LEU A 99 -4.02 -7.91 3.92
N MET A 100 -4.51 -6.67 4.07
CA MET A 100 -4.35 -5.59 3.12
C MET A 100 -3.35 -4.52 3.57
N GLN A 101 -2.56 -4.84 4.61
CA GLN A 101 -1.47 -4.00 5.16
C GLN A 101 -1.88 -2.54 5.34
N LEU A 102 -2.96 -2.31 6.10
CA LEU A 102 -3.40 -0.96 6.43
C LEU A 102 -2.45 -0.33 7.45
N MET A 103 -2.06 0.91 7.21
CA MET A 103 -1.45 1.75 8.25
C MET A 103 -2.50 2.12 9.30
N PRO A 104 -2.14 2.26 10.59
CA PRO A 104 -3.08 2.60 11.67
C PRO A 104 -3.96 3.82 11.39
N GLY A 105 -3.37 4.92 10.88
CA GLY A 105 -4.14 6.10 10.51
C GLY A 105 -5.13 5.81 9.38
N THR A 106 -4.69 5.16 8.31
CA THR A 106 -5.57 4.73 7.22
C THR A 106 -6.70 3.84 7.71
N ALA A 107 -6.41 2.85 8.57
CA ALA A 107 -7.41 1.97 9.16
C ALA A 107 -8.46 2.75 9.95
N ALA A 108 -8.03 3.69 10.80
CA ALA A 108 -8.93 4.55 11.55
C ALA A 108 -9.81 5.44 10.63
N GLU A 109 -9.25 6.00 9.54
CA GLU A 109 -10.04 6.77 8.56
C GLU A 109 -11.08 5.91 7.83
N MET A 110 -10.82 4.61 7.68
CA MET A 110 -11.75 3.65 7.08
C MET A 110 -12.70 3.02 8.12
N GLY A 111 -12.67 3.46 9.38
CA GLY A 111 -13.55 2.96 10.43
C GLY A 111 -13.22 1.56 10.93
N VAL A 112 -11.99 1.09 10.72
CA VAL A 112 -11.51 -0.19 11.26
C VAL A 112 -11.23 -0.03 12.75
N ALA A 113 -11.78 -0.93 13.58
CA ALA A 113 -11.57 -0.96 15.03
C ALA A 113 -10.62 -2.09 15.46
N ASP A 114 -10.67 -3.23 14.77
CA ASP A 114 -9.67 -4.30 14.89
C ASP A 114 -8.97 -4.49 13.54
N ILE A 115 -7.68 -4.13 13.47
CA ILE A 115 -6.91 -4.21 12.23
C ILE A 115 -6.51 -5.64 11.84
N PHE A 116 -6.56 -6.58 12.78
CA PHE A 116 -6.19 -7.99 12.54
C PHE A 116 -7.41 -8.87 12.31
N ASP A 117 -8.62 -8.37 12.58
CA ASP A 117 -9.86 -8.99 12.16
C ASP A 117 -9.94 -9.01 10.61
N PRO A 118 -10.02 -10.20 9.98
CA PRO A 118 -10.02 -10.31 8.52
C PRO A 118 -11.15 -9.52 7.85
N ALA A 119 -12.36 -9.54 8.42
CA ALA A 119 -13.51 -8.87 7.86
C ALA A 119 -13.32 -7.35 7.83
N GLN A 120 -12.93 -6.76 8.96
CA GLN A 120 -12.66 -5.32 9.05
C GLN A 120 -11.45 -4.90 8.22
N ASN A 121 -10.36 -5.68 8.22
CA ASN A 121 -9.17 -5.34 7.45
C ASN A 121 -9.43 -5.35 5.93
N ILE A 122 -10.18 -6.36 5.43
CA ILE A 122 -10.60 -6.41 4.02
C ILE A 122 -11.56 -5.28 3.71
N ALA A 123 -12.57 -5.04 4.56
CA ALA A 123 -13.52 -3.94 4.36
C ALA A 123 -12.80 -2.58 4.23
N GLY A 124 -11.91 -2.28 5.17
CA GLY A 124 -11.14 -1.04 5.17
C GLY A 124 -10.15 -0.95 4.00
N GLY A 125 -9.46 -2.05 3.69
CA GLY A 125 -8.51 -2.10 2.58
C GLY A 125 -9.19 -1.92 1.22
N VAL A 126 -10.31 -2.59 0.98
CA VAL A 126 -11.09 -2.44 -0.25
C VAL A 126 -11.72 -1.04 -0.35
N GLN A 127 -12.20 -0.47 0.77
CA GLN A 127 -12.68 0.90 0.80
C GLN A 127 -11.58 1.89 0.41
N TYR A 128 -10.38 1.74 1.00
CA TYR A 128 -9.24 2.60 0.69
C TYR A 128 -8.79 2.45 -0.76
N LEU A 129 -8.72 1.22 -1.28
CA LEU A 129 -8.42 0.95 -2.68
C LEU A 129 -9.45 1.58 -3.63
N SER A 130 -10.74 1.48 -3.33
CA SER A 130 -11.82 2.14 -4.09
C SER A 130 -11.65 3.66 -4.08
N LYS A 131 -11.29 4.27 -2.95
CA LYS A 131 -10.96 5.71 -2.87
C LYS A 131 -9.79 6.07 -3.77
N MET A 132 -8.71 5.27 -3.79
CA MET A 132 -7.56 5.51 -4.67
C MET A 132 -7.91 5.39 -6.15
N LEU A 133 -8.70 4.37 -6.52
CA LEU A 133 -9.18 4.19 -7.89
C LEU A 133 -10.01 5.39 -8.36
N LYS A 134 -10.92 5.88 -7.51
CA LYS A 134 -11.75 7.07 -7.80
C LYS A 134 -10.92 8.35 -7.89
N LEU A 135 -9.96 8.53 -6.98
CA LEU A 135 -9.15 9.75 -6.91
C LEU A 135 -8.21 9.90 -8.11
N PHE A 136 -7.58 8.81 -8.55
CA PHE A 136 -6.54 8.87 -9.59
C PHE A 136 -7.04 8.45 -10.98
N GLY A 137 -8.17 7.74 -11.09
CA GLY A 137 -8.78 7.29 -12.34
C GLY A 137 -8.00 6.23 -13.13
N LYS A 138 -6.67 6.21 -12.98
CA LYS A 138 -5.76 5.22 -13.57
C LYS A 138 -5.35 4.20 -12.51
N LYS A 139 -5.55 2.91 -12.81
CA LYS A 139 -5.21 1.80 -11.90
C LYS A 139 -3.76 1.85 -11.41
N ASP A 140 -2.80 2.12 -12.30
CA ASP A 140 -1.38 2.15 -11.95
C ASP A 140 -1.06 3.25 -10.92
N LEU A 141 -1.72 4.41 -11.03
CA LEU A 141 -1.58 5.51 -10.07
C LEU A 141 -2.31 5.21 -8.76
N ALA A 142 -3.46 4.55 -8.81
CA ALA A 142 -4.18 4.12 -7.62
C ALA A 142 -3.38 3.09 -6.80
N LEU A 143 -2.74 2.12 -7.47
CA LEU A 143 -1.86 1.15 -6.82
C LEU A 143 -0.61 1.80 -6.25
N ALA A 144 -0.02 2.76 -6.99
CA ALA A 144 1.09 3.55 -6.46
C ALA A 144 0.67 4.36 -5.22
N ALA A 145 -0.53 4.94 -5.22
CA ALA A 145 -1.06 5.71 -4.10
C ALA A 145 -1.43 4.83 -2.90
N TYR A 146 -1.88 3.61 -3.15
CA TYR A 146 -2.16 2.62 -2.11
C TYR A 146 -0.86 2.29 -1.34
N ASN A 147 0.24 2.03 -2.05
CA ASN A 147 1.53 1.67 -1.46
C ASN A 147 2.34 2.87 -0.93
N ALA A 148 2.50 3.92 -1.73
CA ALA A 148 3.36 5.07 -1.39
C ALA A 148 2.60 6.23 -0.74
N GLY A 149 1.28 6.16 -0.67
CA GLY A 149 0.42 7.26 -0.22
C GLY A 149 0.04 8.23 -1.36
N PRO A 150 -1.18 8.79 -1.33
CA PRO A 150 -1.70 9.67 -2.38
C PRO A 150 -0.93 10.98 -2.51
N GLU A 151 -0.38 11.52 -1.42
CA GLU A 151 0.39 12.77 -1.44
C GLU A 151 1.71 12.63 -2.21
N ASN A 152 2.35 11.46 -2.17
CA ASN A 152 3.53 11.20 -2.99
C ASN A 152 3.17 11.13 -4.47
N VAL A 153 2.09 10.43 -4.83
CA VAL A 153 1.64 10.35 -6.23
C VAL A 153 1.27 11.74 -6.78
N LYS A 154 0.60 12.58 -5.98
CA LYS A 154 0.31 13.98 -6.33
C LYS A 154 1.59 14.80 -6.49
N ARG A 155 2.52 14.71 -5.53
CA ARG A 155 3.79 15.47 -5.54
C ARG A 155 4.64 15.14 -6.76
N TYR A 156 4.74 13.85 -7.12
CA TYR A 156 5.50 13.40 -8.28
C TYR A 156 4.71 13.48 -9.59
N ASN A 157 3.43 13.87 -9.53
CA ASN A 157 2.51 13.90 -10.66
C ASN A 157 2.51 12.59 -11.48
N GLY A 158 2.58 11.45 -10.78
CA GLY A 158 2.85 10.15 -11.39
C GLY A 158 3.27 9.11 -10.37
N ILE A 159 3.70 7.94 -10.83
CA ILE A 159 4.27 6.91 -9.95
C ILE A 159 5.58 7.47 -9.38
N PRO A 160 5.72 7.61 -8.06
CA PRO A 160 6.96 8.07 -7.45
C PRO A 160 8.13 7.16 -7.86
N PRO A 161 9.36 7.70 -8.02
CA PRO A 161 10.53 6.92 -8.42
C PRO A 161 11.08 6.05 -7.27
N PHE A 162 10.19 5.46 -6.47
CA PHE A 162 10.51 4.52 -5.40
C PHE A 162 10.53 3.11 -6.00
N ALA A 163 11.68 2.44 -5.90
CA ALA A 163 11.85 1.10 -6.46
C ALA A 163 10.79 0.11 -5.93
N GLU A 164 10.47 0.20 -4.64
CA GLU A 164 9.42 -0.57 -3.97
C GLU A 164 8.05 -0.37 -4.64
N THR A 165 7.64 0.89 -4.85
CA THR A 165 6.33 1.23 -5.43
C THR A 165 6.21 0.82 -6.88
N ILE A 166 7.26 1.04 -7.70
CA ILE A 166 7.27 0.61 -9.11
C ILE A 166 7.11 -0.92 -9.19
N GLN A 167 7.83 -1.65 -8.34
CA GLN A 167 7.75 -3.10 -8.27
C GLN A 167 6.39 -3.58 -7.78
N TYR A 168 5.82 -2.93 -6.76
CA TYR A 168 4.50 -3.22 -6.23
C TYR A 168 3.42 -3.15 -7.32
N VAL A 169 3.37 -2.04 -8.07
CA VAL A 169 2.41 -1.86 -9.17
C VAL A 169 2.52 -2.97 -10.21
N TYR A 170 3.75 -3.33 -10.59
CA TYR A 170 4.00 -4.43 -11.53
C TYR A 170 3.49 -5.78 -11.01
N ILE A 171 3.80 -6.12 -9.75
CA ILE A 171 3.41 -7.40 -9.13
C ILE A 171 1.89 -7.51 -9.04
N VAL A 172 1.21 -6.49 -8.53
CA VAL A 172 -0.25 -6.52 -8.36
C VAL A 172 -0.94 -6.72 -9.72
N LYS A 173 -0.51 -6.03 -10.78
CA LYS A 173 -1.09 -6.22 -12.12
C LYS A 173 -0.89 -7.64 -12.65
N LYS A 174 0.29 -8.22 -12.45
CA LYS A 174 0.57 -9.61 -12.85
C LYS A 174 -0.28 -10.62 -12.09
N LEU A 175 -0.46 -10.41 -10.78
CA LEU A 175 -1.34 -11.24 -9.96
C LEU A 175 -2.80 -11.08 -10.38
N GLU A 176 -3.26 -9.86 -10.64
CA GLU A 176 -4.61 -9.56 -11.09
C GLU A 176 -4.95 -10.27 -12.40
N GLU A 177 -4.06 -10.21 -13.40
CA GLU A 177 -4.18 -10.97 -14.65
C GLU A 177 -4.39 -12.46 -14.38
N GLY A 178 -3.59 -13.02 -13.48
CA GLY A 178 -3.69 -14.41 -13.08
C GLY A 178 -5.03 -14.74 -12.38
N TYR A 179 -5.46 -13.93 -11.42
CA TYR A 179 -6.74 -14.13 -10.72
C TYR A 179 -7.95 -13.98 -11.65
N ARG A 180 -7.89 -13.06 -12.63
CA ARG A 180 -8.93 -12.88 -13.65
C ARG A 180 -9.02 -14.08 -14.61
N SER A 181 -7.90 -14.73 -14.90
CA SER A 181 -7.87 -15.94 -15.75
C SER A 181 -8.38 -17.20 -15.04
N GLY A 182 -8.23 -17.26 -13.71
CA GLY A 182 -8.62 -18.40 -12.87
C GLY A 182 -10.11 -18.46 -12.48
N THR A 183 -10.88 -17.40 -12.77
CA THR A 183 -12.33 -17.34 -12.47
C THR A 183 -13.20 -18.08 -13.50
N ARG A 184 -12.61 -18.75 -14.50
CA ARG A 184 -13.30 -19.44 -15.60
C ARG A 184 -13.31 -20.97 -15.53
N SER A 185 -13.26 -21.58 -14.34
CA SER A 185 -13.61 -23.00 -14.22
C SER A 185 -15.03 -23.14 -13.70
N ALA A 186 -15.96 -23.23 -14.66
CA ALA A 186 -17.26 -23.83 -14.43
C ALA A 186 -17.07 -25.26 -13.87
N GLY A 187 -17.69 -25.55 -12.73
CA GLY A 187 -17.67 -26.89 -12.12
C GLY A 187 -16.57 -27.06 -11.07
N GLY A 188 -16.96 -27.20 -9.82
CA GLY A 188 -16.03 -27.35 -8.70
C GLY A 188 -15.11 -28.57 -8.83
N LYS A 189 -13.80 -28.35 -8.67
CA LYS A 189 -12.86 -29.20 -7.90
C LYS A 189 -11.43 -28.63 -7.97
N LEU A 190 -10.91 -28.37 -6.76
CA LEU A 190 -9.54 -28.56 -6.24
C LEU A 190 -8.30 -28.50 -7.18
N VAL A 191 -7.33 -27.61 -6.91
CA VAL A 191 -5.92 -27.75 -7.37
C VAL A 191 -4.89 -27.15 -6.38
N ARG A 192 -3.90 -27.96 -5.92
CA ARG A 192 -2.84 -27.70 -4.89
C ARG A 192 -1.77 -26.66 -5.38
N VAL A 193 -0.91 -25.99 -4.58
CA VAL A 193 0.16 -26.47 -3.64
C VAL A 193 0.68 -25.31 -2.73
N ALA A 194 1.25 -25.73 -1.60
CA ALA A 194 1.83 -25.08 -0.42
C ALA A 194 2.82 -23.90 -0.54
N GLY A 195 2.76 -23.05 0.50
CA GLY A 195 3.87 -22.38 1.19
C GLY A 195 4.46 -21.14 0.52
N VAL A 196 4.09 -19.93 0.95
CA VAL A 196 4.78 -18.69 0.56
C VAL A 196 5.00 -17.81 1.78
N ARG A 197 6.25 -17.37 1.99
CA ARG A 197 6.61 -16.33 2.96
C ARG A 197 6.55 -14.96 2.28
N PRO A 198 6.05 -13.91 2.95
CA PRO A 198 5.82 -12.59 2.33
C PRO A 198 7.11 -11.85 1.94
N VAL A 199 6.95 -10.87 1.02
CA VAL A 199 8.04 -10.18 0.30
C VAL A 199 8.71 -9.07 1.12
N HIS A 200 8.23 -8.78 2.32
CA HIS A 200 8.99 -8.04 3.33
C HIS A 200 9.18 -8.97 4.52
N SER A 201 10.30 -8.82 5.24
CA SER A 201 10.50 -9.49 6.52
C SER A 201 9.38 -9.04 7.48
N LEU A 202 8.23 -9.72 7.43
CA LEU A 202 7.17 -9.55 8.39
C LEU A 202 7.69 -10.14 9.68
N SER A 203 8.01 -9.29 10.64
CA SER A 203 8.25 -9.75 11.99
C SER A 203 6.89 -10.09 12.61
N ASP A 204 6.85 -11.19 13.35
CA ASP A 204 5.85 -11.31 14.41
C ASP A 204 6.21 -10.25 15.45
N ARG A 205 5.52 -9.08 15.42
CA ARG A 205 5.52 -8.01 16.44
C ARG A 205 6.72 -7.03 16.43
N PRO A 206 6.58 -5.84 17.07
CA PRO A 206 6.41 -5.70 18.53
C PRO A 206 4.97 -5.35 18.97
N ALA A 207 4.48 -6.07 19.98
CA ALA A 207 3.23 -5.79 20.70
C ALA A 207 3.46 -4.87 21.91
N GLN A 208 4.63 -4.23 21.97
CA GLN A 208 5.14 -3.50 23.13
C GLN A 208 5.83 -2.21 22.67
N GLY A 209 5.14 -1.43 21.84
CA GLY A 209 5.56 -0.05 21.61
C GLY A 209 5.53 0.72 22.94
N LYS A 210 6.41 1.70 23.13
CA LYS A 210 6.45 2.52 24.35
C LYS A 210 5.19 3.36 24.55
N TYR A 211 4.36 3.48 23.53
CA TYR A 211 3.12 4.22 23.54
C TYR A 211 1.98 3.38 22.99
N MET A 212 0.78 3.61 23.52
CA MET A 212 -0.50 3.15 23.01
C MET A 212 -1.29 4.35 22.49
N VAL A 213 -1.69 4.27 21.23
CA VAL A 213 -2.47 5.29 20.54
C VAL A 213 -3.88 4.75 20.32
N GLU A 214 -4.86 5.38 20.94
CA GLU A 214 -6.28 5.08 20.77
C GLU A 214 -6.89 6.11 19.79
N PHE A 215 -7.56 5.63 18.76
CA PHE A 215 -8.24 6.45 17.77
C PHE A 215 -9.72 6.62 18.12
N HIS A 216 -10.36 7.67 17.59
CA HIS A 216 -11.81 7.84 17.74
C HIS A 216 -12.62 6.71 17.09
N SER A 217 -12.04 5.95 16.16
CA SER A 217 -12.65 4.74 15.59
C SER A 217 -12.73 3.57 16.58
N GLY A 218 -12.08 3.66 17.75
CA GLY A 218 -11.89 2.55 18.68
C GLY A 218 -10.65 1.70 18.40
N LEU A 219 -9.92 1.96 17.30
CA LEU A 219 -8.65 1.31 17.03
C LEU A 219 -7.61 1.67 18.10
N VAL A 220 -6.88 0.68 18.58
CA VAL A 220 -5.75 0.88 19.49
C VAL A 220 -4.49 0.27 18.88
N GLN A 221 -3.41 1.04 18.81
CA GLN A 221 -2.15 0.58 18.23
C GLN A 221 -0.94 0.98 19.08
N PRO A 222 0.07 0.10 19.19
CA PRO A 222 1.33 0.47 19.79
C PRO A 222 2.12 1.40 18.85
N ALA A 223 3.03 2.19 19.41
CA ALA A 223 4.06 2.94 18.69
C ALA A 223 5.35 2.97 19.51
N ASP A 224 6.51 2.89 18.84
CA ASP A 224 7.81 2.93 19.52
C ASP A 224 8.10 4.30 20.13
N ASN A 225 7.60 5.34 19.46
CA ASN A 225 7.63 6.71 19.92
C ASN A 225 6.48 7.52 19.30
N VAL A 226 6.15 8.64 19.93
CA VAL A 226 5.14 9.57 19.43
C VAL A 226 5.67 10.99 19.54
N ILE A 227 5.75 11.69 18.41
CA ILE A 227 6.16 13.10 18.37
C ILE A 227 4.92 13.96 18.16
N ASP A 228 4.70 14.91 19.06
CA ASP A 228 3.66 15.93 18.96
C ASP A 228 4.13 17.07 18.04
N LYS A 229 3.39 17.35 16.96
CA LYS A 229 3.49 18.59 16.19
C LYS A 229 2.12 19.21 15.99
N GLU A 230 2.09 20.50 15.68
CA GLU A 230 0.88 21.35 15.69
C GLU A 230 -0.39 20.66 15.15
N SER A 231 -0.36 20.08 13.96
CA SER A 231 -1.53 19.41 13.35
C SER A 231 -1.46 17.87 13.32
N TYR A 232 -0.33 17.26 13.67
CA TYR A 232 -0.10 15.82 13.49
C TYR A 232 0.63 15.19 14.68
N TRP A 233 0.21 13.97 15.02
CA TRP A 233 1.04 13.01 15.72
C TRP A 233 1.93 12.29 14.71
N PHE A 234 3.23 12.23 14.95
CA PHE A 234 4.15 11.43 14.15
C PHE A 234 4.47 10.16 14.95
N LEU A 235 3.92 9.03 14.49
CA LEU A 235 4.09 7.73 15.10
C LEU A 235 5.35 7.07 14.54
N GLU A 236 6.27 6.67 15.41
CA GLU A 236 7.48 5.96 14.99
C GLU A 236 7.30 4.45 15.12
N TYR A 237 7.69 3.74 14.07
CA TYR A 237 7.73 2.28 13.96
C TYR A 237 9.12 1.89 13.45
N GLY A 238 9.99 1.44 14.35
CA GLY A 238 11.40 1.19 14.07
C GLY A 238 12.09 2.45 13.53
N ASN A 239 12.44 2.44 12.25
CA ASN A 239 13.09 3.56 11.55
C ASN A 239 12.14 4.34 10.61
N ARG A 240 10.83 4.07 10.68
CA ARG A 240 9.81 4.73 9.85
C ARG A 240 8.94 5.63 10.71
N ILE A 241 8.52 6.75 10.12
CA ILE A 241 7.67 7.74 10.77
C ILE A 241 6.39 7.87 9.96
N TYR A 242 5.25 7.80 10.64
CA TYR A 242 3.94 7.88 10.01
C TYR A 242 3.10 9.02 10.63
N PRO A 243 2.71 10.03 9.83
CA PRO A 243 1.88 11.12 10.32
C PRO A 243 0.41 10.70 10.46
N VAL A 244 -0.20 11.04 11.59
CA VAL A 244 -1.61 10.84 11.90
C VAL A 244 -2.18 12.18 12.34
N ARG A 245 -3.33 12.57 11.79
CA ARG A 245 -3.96 13.85 12.18
C ARG A 245 -4.44 13.79 13.62
N LYS A 246 -4.26 14.88 14.36
CA LYS A 246 -4.61 14.92 15.79
C LYS A 246 -6.09 14.69 16.06
N ASP A 247 -6.98 15.17 15.19
CA ASP A 247 -8.43 15.01 15.29
C ASP A 247 -8.89 13.55 15.19
N MET A 248 -8.03 12.65 14.72
CA MET A 248 -8.33 11.21 14.66
C MET A 248 -7.93 10.48 15.95
N VAL A 249 -7.06 11.06 16.78
CA VAL A 249 -6.48 10.41 17.96
C VAL A 249 -7.25 10.83 19.20
N LYS A 250 -7.84 9.83 19.87
CA LYS A 250 -8.58 10.01 21.11
C LYS A 250 -7.65 10.14 22.30
N THR A 251 -6.70 9.21 22.48
CA THR A 251 -5.67 9.30 23.53
C THR A 251 -4.32 8.74 23.08
N VAL A 252 -3.23 9.29 23.64
CA VAL A 252 -1.88 8.72 23.56
C VAL A 252 -1.42 8.46 25.00
N ARG A 253 -1.01 7.23 25.30
CA ARG A 253 -0.57 6.83 26.65
C ARG A 253 0.78 6.16 26.56
N LYS A 254 1.70 6.47 27.47
CA LYS A 254 2.96 5.75 27.59
C LYS A 254 2.71 4.40 28.27
N THR A 255 3.26 3.31 27.73
CA THR A 255 3.25 2.01 28.40
C THR A 255 4.30 2.01 29.50
N SER A 256 3.89 1.71 30.73
CA SER A 256 4.76 1.61 31.91
C SER A 256 5.82 0.53 31.77
#